data_AF-A0A969L100-F1
#
_entry.id   AF-A0A969L100-F1
#
_cell.length_a   1.000
_cell.length_b   1.000
_cell.length_c   1.000
_cell.angle_alpha   90.00
_cell.angle_beta   90.00
_cell.angle_gamma   90.00
#
_symmetry.space_group_name_H-M   'P 1'
#
loop_
_entity.id
_entity.type
_entity.pdbx_description
1 polymer ?
#
loop_
_entity_poly.entity_id
_entity_poly.type
_entity_poly.pdbx_seq_one_letter_code
_entity_poly.pdbx_strand_id
1 'polypeptide(L)' 'QALAEHTGINAAGELPGLPEDEMTQLNLPLKGDYCPGCGSATLLHVEGCKKCYECGYSEC' A
#
# COMPACT_ATOMS: atom_id res chain seq x y z
N GLN A 1 -27.67 13.04 15.82
CA GLN A 1 -26.27 12.69 16.12
C GLN A 1 -26.25 11.19 16.38
N ALA A 2 -25.86 10.40 15.39
CA ALA A 2 -25.77 8.94 15.49
C ALA A 2 -24.89 8.41 14.32
N LEU A 3 -23.59 8.72 14.33
CA LEU A 3 -22.66 8.14 13.36
C LEU A 3 -21.24 7.89 13.93
N ALA A 4 -21.01 7.97 15.23
CA ALA A 4 -19.66 7.83 15.79
C ALA A 4 -19.32 6.41 16.28
N GLU A 5 -20.17 5.41 16.05
CA GLU A 5 -20.08 4.12 16.75
C GLU A 5 -19.35 3.00 15.98
N HIS A 6 -18.56 3.31 14.95
CA HIS A 6 -17.85 2.29 14.16
C HIS A 6 -16.32 2.35 14.25
N THR A 7 -15.76 3.15 15.16
CA THR A 7 -14.32 3.08 15.47
C THR A 7 -14.07 2.15 16.65
N GLY A 8 -14.18 0.85 16.39
CA GLY A 8 -13.88 -0.20 17.35
C GLY A 8 -12.37 -0.30 17.63
N ILE A 9 -11.82 0.64 18.41
CA ILE A 9 -10.50 0.50 19.02
C ILE A 9 -10.68 0.64 20.53
N ASN A 10 -10.97 -0.49 21.19
CA ASN A 10 -10.87 -0.57 22.65
C ASN A 10 -9.42 -0.92 23.02
N ALA A 11 -8.79 -0.01 23.76
CA ALA A 11 -7.56 -0.26 24.47
C ALA A 11 -7.79 -1.34 25.54
N ALA A 12 -6.85 -2.29 25.64
CA ALA A 12 -6.82 -3.40 26.58
C ALA A 12 -7.86 -4.52 26.35
N GLY A 13 -7.51 -5.47 25.48
CA GLY A 13 -8.12 -6.80 25.44
C GLY A 13 -7.07 -7.81 25.00
N GLU A 14 -6.68 -8.70 25.91
CA GLU A 14 -5.83 -9.85 25.62
C GLU A 14 -6.32 -10.59 24.36
N LEU A 15 -5.47 -10.63 23.32
CA LEU A 15 -5.75 -11.41 22.11
C LEU A 15 -5.64 -12.91 22.46
N PRO A 16 -6.68 -13.73 22.24
CA PRO A 16 -6.58 -15.17 22.38
C PRO A 16 -5.60 -15.72 21.34
N GLY A 17 -4.69 -16.57 21.80
CA GLY A 17 -3.49 -17.04 21.10
C GLY A 17 -3.67 -17.34 19.61
N LEU A 18 -2.94 -16.57 18.79
CA LEU A 18 -2.54 -17.03 17.48
C LEU A 18 -1.61 -18.24 17.66
N PRO A 19 -1.70 -19.28 16.82
CA PRO A 19 -0.68 -20.31 16.80
C PRO A 19 0.69 -19.63 16.64
N GLU A 20 1.55 -19.87 17.61
CA GLU A 20 2.89 -19.29 17.77
C GLU A 20 3.90 -19.81 16.73
N ASP A 21 3.44 -20.61 15.77
CA ASP A 21 4.26 -21.21 14.73
C ASP A 21 3.83 -20.68 13.36
N GLU A 22 4.80 -20.04 12.71
CA GLU A 22 4.77 -19.54 11.32
C GLU A 22 4.16 -18.14 11.11
N MET A 23 4.91 -17.11 11.53
CA MET A 23 4.97 -15.86 10.77
C MET A 23 5.53 -16.15 9.38
N THR A 24 4.70 -16.63 8.47
CA THR A 24 5.06 -16.75 7.06
C THR A 24 5.16 -15.35 6.49
N GLN A 25 6.34 -14.73 6.62
CA GLN A 25 6.67 -13.45 6.02
C GLN A 25 6.66 -13.67 4.51
N LEU A 26 5.51 -13.38 3.89
CA LEU A 26 5.30 -13.48 2.45
C LEU A 26 6.34 -12.60 1.76
N ASN A 27 7.46 -13.19 1.35
CA ASN A 27 8.50 -12.56 0.54
C ASN A 27 7.99 -12.37 -0.90
N LEU A 28 6.85 -11.71 -1.05
CA LEU A 28 6.33 -11.32 -2.36
C LEU A 28 7.32 -10.30 -2.92
N PRO A 29 7.99 -10.60 -4.04
CA PRO A 29 8.83 -9.58 -4.68
C PRO A 29 7.91 -8.42 -5.04
N LEU A 30 8.15 -7.26 -4.42
CA LEU A 30 7.44 -6.02 -4.72
C LEU A 30 7.89 -5.52 -6.10
N LYS A 31 7.41 -6.20 -7.15
CA LYS A 31 7.70 -5.89 -8.55
C LYS A 31 6.72 -4.80 -8.97
N GLY A 32 7.08 -3.54 -8.70
CA GLY A 32 6.33 -2.36 -9.13
C GLY A 32 7.09 -1.58 -10.22
N ASP A 33 6.34 -0.89 -11.08
CA ASP A 33 6.91 0.12 -11.98
C ASP A 33 7.30 1.37 -11.18
N TYR A 34 8.61 1.62 -11.09
CA TYR A 34 9.12 2.87 -10.55
C TYR A 34 9.28 3.90 -11.66
N CYS A 35 9.07 5.17 -11.34
CA CYS A 35 9.33 6.26 -12.28
C CYS A 35 10.83 6.32 -12.61
N PRO A 36 11.26 6.27 -13.88
CA PRO A 36 12.68 6.36 -14.23
C PRO A 36 13.26 7.77 -14.05
N GLY A 37 12.42 8.79 -13.93
CA GLY A 37 12.86 10.17 -13.65
C GLY A 37 13.20 10.41 -12.17
N CYS A 38 12.43 9.84 -11.24
CA CYS A 38 12.56 10.15 -9.81
C CYS A 38 12.64 8.94 -8.87
N GLY A 39 12.42 7.72 -9.37
CA GLY A 39 12.46 6.49 -8.57
C GLY A 39 11.23 6.23 -7.69
N SER A 40 10.23 7.11 -7.70
CA SER A 40 9.02 6.94 -6.90
C SER A 40 8.06 5.91 -7.51
N ALA A 41 7.30 5.19 -6.67
CA ALA A 41 6.29 4.21 -7.07
C ALA A 41 4.97 4.88 -7.50
N THR A 42 5.11 5.86 -8.38
CA THR A 42 4.13 6.93 -8.61
C THR A 42 3.78 7.03 -10.10
N LEU A 43 4.15 5.98 -10.84
CA LEU A 43 4.02 5.89 -12.29
C LEU A 43 2.71 5.18 -12.65
N LEU A 44 1.94 5.78 -13.55
CA LEU A 44 0.59 5.38 -13.93
C LEU A 44 0.39 5.42 -15.44
N HIS A 45 -0.42 4.50 -15.98
CA HIS A 45 -0.76 4.45 -17.39
C HIS A 45 -2.02 5.26 -17.66
N VAL A 46 -1.89 6.34 -18.43
CA VAL A 46 -3.00 7.24 -18.80
C VAL A 46 -2.90 7.53 -20.29
N GLU A 47 -3.99 7.34 -21.03
CA GLU A 47 -4.03 7.59 -22.48
C GLU A 47 -2.97 6.78 -23.26
N GLY A 48 -2.62 5.59 -22.76
CA GLY A 48 -1.61 4.71 -23.38
C GLY A 48 -0.15 5.03 -23.07
N CYS A 49 0.15 6.08 -22.30
CA CYS A 49 1.51 6.43 -21.92
C CYS A 49 1.75 6.28 -20.42
N LYS A 50 3.01 6.05 -20.02
CA LYS A 50 3.46 6.06 -18.64
C LYS A 50 3.65 7.50 -18.18
N LYS A 51 2.97 7.92 -17.11
CA LYS A 51 3.05 9.26 -16.52
C LYS A 51 3.35 9.17 -15.03
N CYS A 52 4.21 10.02 -14.49
CA CYS A 52 4.49 10.12 -13.07
C CYS A 52 3.92 11.43 -12.52
N TYR A 53 3.04 11.34 -11.51
CA TYR A 53 2.42 12.55 -10.93
C TYR A 53 3.31 13.27 -9.91
N GLU A 54 4.44 12.70 -9.52
CA GLU A 54 5.40 13.32 -8.58
C GLU A 54 6.38 14.24 -9.29
N CYS A 55 7.01 13.77 -10.38
CA CYS A 55 8.06 14.50 -11.08
C CYS A 55 7.66 14.96 -12.50
N GLY A 56 6.45 14.61 -12.95
CA GLY A 56 5.96 14.96 -14.30
C GLY A 56 6.58 14.15 -15.44
N TYR A 57 7.29 13.04 -15.16
CA TYR A 57 7.80 12.15 -16.20
C TYR A 57 6.66 11.64 -17.09
N SER A 58 6.84 11.65 -18.41
CA SER A 58 5.89 11.09 -19.37
C SER A 58 6.60 10.41 -20.52
N GLU A 59 6.28 9.15 -20.80
CA GLU A 59 6.81 8.38 -21.92
C GLU A 59 5.68 7.62 -22.62
N CYS A 60 5.53 7.92 -23.91
CA CYS A 60 4.75 7.22 -24.92
C CYS A 60 5.76 6.67 -25.94
#